data_AF-J9XSZ1-F1
#
_entry.id   AF-J9XSZ1-F1
#
_cell.length_a   1.000
_cell.length_b   1.000
_cell.length_c   1.000
_cell.angle_alpha   90.00
_cell.angle_beta   90.00
_cell.angle_gamma   90.00
#
_symmetry.space_group_name_H-M   'P 1'
#
loop_
_entity.id
_entity.type
_entity.pdbx_description
1 polymer ?
#
loop_
_entity_poly.entity_id
_entity_poly.type
_entity_poly.pdbx_seq_one_letter_code
_entity_poly.pdbx_strand_id
1 'polypeptide(L)'
;MLPFVLVSLFVSGALAVPVVNVNQYSINEVAPVGDNGRLVSSFLTDRSFEAVDGGDQNIYILTIEQILNDLANQPDSLSQALAVGQTIAVLGELANGVPGDSCEAAALVNAYANGVRSGNFAGVRGALNNFLGRLASNIDLIAQVAANPNALRFSSGPKGNCAGGGRTYQFEAAWDAVLSSANAYQIGLINEEYCAAKRLYSAVNIRSNNVGAAVSAAAVAPVTQAVQGALGPLANFLRAVANGANAASVAGAAKSALLQAGGRVQL
;
A
#
# COMPACT_ATOMS: atom_id res chain seq x y z
N MET A 1 -64.98 -13.23 -31.37
CA MET A 1 -64.35 -13.13 -30.04
C MET A 1 -63.72 -14.47 -29.73
N LEU A 2 -62.39 -14.52 -29.78
CA LEU A 2 -61.51 -15.67 -29.52
C LEU A 2 -60.26 -15.08 -28.84
N PRO A 3 -59.78 -15.61 -27.70
CA PRO A 3 -58.58 -15.10 -27.08
C PRO A 3 -57.37 -15.78 -27.72
N PHE A 4 -56.58 -15.00 -28.47
CA PHE A 4 -55.22 -15.42 -28.82
C PHE A 4 -54.30 -15.02 -27.68
N VAL A 5 -53.83 -16.02 -26.94
CA VAL A 5 -52.70 -15.90 -26.01
C VAL A 5 -51.43 -15.79 -26.85
N LEU A 6 -50.81 -14.61 -26.81
CA LEU A 6 -49.50 -14.36 -27.41
C LEU A 6 -48.46 -14.38 -26.29
N VAL A 7 -47.83 -15.56 -26.11
CA VAL A 7 -46.53 -15.65 -25.44
C VAL A 7 -45.48 -15.51 -26.53
N SER A 8 -44.79 -14.37 -26.56
CA SER A 8 -43.62 -14.17 -27.41
C SER A 8 -42.59 -13.26 -26.74
N LEU A 9 -41.63 -13.91 -26.09
CA LEU A 9 -40.20 -13.56 -25.97
C LEU A 9 -39.83 -12.14 -25.52
N PHE A 10 -39.67 -11.99 -24.20
CA PHE A 10 -38.77 -11.00 -23.60
C PHE A 10 -37.30 -11.32 -23.93
N VAL A 11 -36.83 -10.96 -25.12
CA VAL A 11 -35.40 -10.84 -25.39
C VAL A 11 -35.19 -9.68 -26.37
N SER A 12 -34.92 -8.48 -25.85
CA SER A 12 -33.97 -7.50 -26.40
C SER A 12 -34.07 -6.17 -25.66
N GLY A 13 -33.01 -5.84 -24.90
CA GLY A 13 -32.91 -4.55 -24.23
C GLY A 13 -31.95 -4.48 -23.03
N ALA A 14 -31.24 -5.55 -22.65
CA ALA A 14 -30.19 -5.51 -21.62
C ALA A 14 -28.80 -5.21 -22.21
N LEU A 15 -28.73 -4.27 -23.17
CA LEU A 15 -27.48 -3.62 -23.56
C LEU A 15 -27.62 -2.13 -23.26
N ALA A 16 -27.93 -1.80 -22.00
CA ALA A 16 -27.49 -0.51 -21.49
C ALA A 16 -25.96 -0.58 -21.47
N VAL A 17 -25.34 0.01 -22.49
CA VAL A 17 -23.93 0.36 -22.46
C VAL A 17 -23.68 0.98 -21.08
N PRO A 18 -22.79 0.44 -20.22
CA PRO A 18 -22.46 1.13 -18.99
C PRO A 18 -21.80 2.44 -19.41
N VAL A 19 -22.58 3.51 -19.44
CA VAL A 19 -22.06 4.86 -19.58
C VAL A 19 -21.40 5.16 -18.24
N VAL A 20 -20.13 4.78 -18.13
CA VAL A 20 -19.29 5.17 -17.00
C VAL A 20 -19.01 6.65 -17.21
N ASN A 21 -19.71 7.48 -16.44
CA ASN A 21 -19.49 8.92 -16.46
C ASN A 21 -18.44 9.24 -15.40
N VAL A 22 -17.29 9.77 -15.84
CA VAL A 22 -16.24 10.24 -14.93
C VAL A 22 -16.54 11.70 -14.59
N ASN A 23 -17.14 11.92 -13.43
CA ASN A 23 -17.31 13.27 -12.91
C ASN A 23 -16.00 13.71 -12.26
N GLN A 24 -15.39 14.77 -12.80
CA GLN A 24 -14.22 15.40 -12.21
C GLN A 24 -14.69 16.52 -11.29
N TYR A 25 -14.31 16.45 -10.02
CA TYR A 25 -14.55 17.49 -9.04
C TYR A 25 -13.22 18.16 -8.70
N SER A 26 -13.27 19.45 -8.35
CA SER A 26 -12.10 20.08 -7.75
C SER A 26 -11.79 19.39 -6.41
N ILE A 27 -10.51 19.24 -6.06
CA ILE A 27 -10.12 18.69 -4.76
C ILE A 27 -10.71 19.51 -3.59
N ASN A 28 -10.98 20.79 -3.80
CA ASN A 28 -11.61 21.67 -2.82
C ASN A 28 -13.13 21.45 -2.68
N GLU A 29 -13.75 20.73 -3.62
CA GLU A 29 -15.20 20.45 -3.66
C GLU A 29 -15.53 19.04 -3.13
N VAL A 30 -14.53 18.17 -3.03
CA VAL A 30 -14.69 16.84 -2.45
C VAL A 30 -14.57 16.98 -0.93
N ALA A 31 -15.64 16.65 -0.22
CA ALA A 31 -15.61 16.66 1.24
C ALA A 31 -14.55 15.65 1.72
N PRO A 32 -13.63 16.04 2.62
CA PRO A 32 -12.62 15.13 3.14
C PRO A 32 -13.31 13.96 3.86
N VAL A 33 -12.70 12.78 3.78
CA VAL A 33 -13.17 11.61 4.52
C VAL A 33 -13.23 11.97 6.01
N GLY A 34 -14.33 11.65 6.69
CA GLY A 34 -14.47 11.95 8.13
C GLY A 34 -13.75 10.92 9.00
N ASP A 35 -13.11 11.35 10.09
CA ASP A 35 -12.59 10.41 11.09
C ASP A 35 -13.76 9.68 11.78
N ASN A 36 -13.72 8.35 11.76
CA ASN A 36 -14.72 7.49 12.40
C ASN A 36 -14.32 7.08 13.84
N GLY A 37 -13.21 7.62 14.37
CA GLY A 37 -12.75 7.39 15.73
C GLY A 37 -12.11 6.02 15.97
N ARG A 38 -11.99 5.18 14.94
CA ARG A 38 -11.33 3.87 15.05
C ARG A 38 -9.81 4.04 15.04
N LEU A 39 -9.11 3.02 15.57
CA LEU A 39 -7.64 3.02 15.58
C LEU A 39 -7.07 3.18 14.18
N VAL A 40 -7.64 2.46 13.21
CA VAL A 40 -7.34 2.56 11.78
C VAL A 40 -8.65 2.85 11.03
N SER A 41 -8.60 3.78 10.08
CA SER A 41 -9.75 4.23 9.30
C SER A 41 -9.28 4.80 7.95
N SER A 42 -10.18 4.85 6.96
CA SER A 42 -9.86 5.47 5.66
C SER A 42 -9.46 6.94 5.79
N PHE A 43 -9.93 7.65 6.83
CA PHE A 43 -9.46 9.01 7.14
C PHE A 43 -7.94 9.06 7.32
N LEU A 44 -7.35 8.10 8.03
CA LEU A 44 -5.91 8.10 8.29
C LEU A 44 -5.10 7.90 7.00
N THR A 45 -5.52 6.95 6.17
CA THR A 45 -4.82 6.62 4.94
C THR A 45 -4.98 7.75 3.93
N ASP A 46 -6.21 8.16 3.62
CA ASP A 46 -6.56 9.22 2.68
C ASP A 46 -5.85 10.55 2.99
N ARG A 47 -5.99 11.04 4.23
CA ARG A 47 -5.38 12.32 4.64
C ARG A 47 -3.86 12.25 4.74
N SER A 48 -3.28 11.07 4.93
CA SER A 48 -1.83 10.93 4.87
C SER A 48 -1.29 11.02 3.44
N PHE A 49 -2.07 10.62 2.43
CA PHE A 49 -1.73 10.81 1.01
C PHE A 49 -1.78 12.26 0.56
N GLU A 50 -2.58 13.11 1.22
CA GLU A 50 -2.52 14.57 0.99
C GLU A 50 -1.18 15.21 1.37
N ALA A 51 -0.33 14.52 2.15
CA ALA A 51 0.98 15.06 2.52
C ALA A 51 1.94 15.10 1.33
N VAL A 52 1.80 14.21 0.34
CA VAL A 52 2.69 14.12 -0.83
C VAL A 52 2.09 14.80 -2.06
N ASP A 53 2.95 15.21 -2.99
CA ASP A 53 2.49 15.81 -4.25
C ASP A 53 1.78 14.76 -5.13
N GLY A 54 0.52 15.00 -5.47
CA GLY A 54 -0.29 14.13 -6.33
C GLY A 54 0.12 14.16 -7.81
N GLY A 55 0.99 15.09 -8.22
CA GLY A 55 1.40 15.25 -9.63
C GLY A 55 2.11 14.04 -10.25
N ASP A 56 2.73 13.19 -9.42
CA ASP A 56 3.47 12.00 -9.84
C ASP A 56 2.69 10.68 -9.60
N GLN A 57 1.43 10.75 -9.16
CA GLN A 57 0.58 9.58 -8.92
C GLN A 57 -0.10 9.14 -10.22
N ASN A 58 0.24 7.94 -10.71
CA ASN A 58 -0.49 7.32 -11.81
C ASN A 58 -1.79 6.66 -11.31
N ILE A 59 -2.68 6.31 -12.23
CA ILE A 59 -3.99 5.71 -11.91
C ILE A 59 -3.91 4.43 -11.05
N TYR A 60 -2.86 3.64 -11.18
CA TYR A 60 -2.67 2.43 -10.38
C TYR A 60 -2.17 2.74 -8.97
N ILE A 61 -1.46 3.86 -8.76
CA ILE A 61 -1.13 4.35 -7.41
C ILE A 61 -2.42 4.81 -6.71
N LEU A 62 -3.26 5.59 -7.40
CA LEU A 62 -4.57 6.01 -6.88
C LEU A 62 -5.49 4.81 -6.61
N THR A 63 -5.40 3.76 -7.44
CA THR A 63 -6.15 2.52 -7.23
C THR A 63 -5.67 1.80 -5.96
N ILE A 64 -4.34 1.73 -5.73
CA ILE A 64 -3.79 1.21 -4.49
C ILE A 64 -4.31 2.05 -3.31
N GLU A 65 -4.25 3.38 -3.37
CA GLU A 65 -4.76 4.26 -2.31
C GLU A 65 -6.22 3.96 -1.94
N GLN A 66 -7.08 3.78 -2.94
CA GLN A 66 -8.48 3.39 -2.70
C GLN A 66 -8.60 2.00 -2.04
N ILE A 67 -7.80 1.03 -2.47
CA ILE A 67 -7.75 -0.30 -1.84
C ILE A 67 -7.30 -0.19 -0.38
N LEU A 68 -6.31 0.66 -0.08
CA LEU A 68 -5.86 0.90 1.29
C LEU A 68 -6.96 1.54 2.15
N ASN A 69 -7.72 2.48 1.59
CA ASN A 69 -8.88 3.08 2.26
C ASN A 69 -9.94 2.01 2.59
N ASP A 70 -10.23 1.11 1.65
CA ASP A 70 -11.20 0.04 1.84
C ASP A 70 -10.72 -1.00 2.87
N LEU A 71 -9.43 -1.35 2.85
CA LEU A 71 -8.78 -2.22 3.85
C LEU A 71 -8.77 -1.57 5.24
N ALA A 72 -8.50 -0.26 5.34
CA ALA A 72 -8.49 0.47 6.61
C ALA A 72 -9.86 0.45 7.31
N ASN A 73 -10.94 0.40 6.53
CA ASN A 73 -12.30 0.32 7.06
C ASN A 73 -12.71 -1.10 7.48
N GLN A 74 -11.96 -2.13 7.11
CA GLN A 74 -12.23 -3.50 7.58
C GLN A 74 -11.97 -3.63 9.10
N PRO A 75 -12.76 -4.43 9.82
CA PRO A 75 -12.63 -4.59 11.27
C PRO A 75 -11.44 -5.44 11.71
N ASP A 76 -10.88 -6.27 10.82
CA ASP A 76 -9.87 -7.23 11.18
C ASP A 76 -8.44 -6.64 11.22
N SER A 77 -7.57 -7.25 12.02
CA SER A 77 -6.21 -6.76 12.24
C SER A 77 -5.29 -6.95 11.04
N LEU A 78 -5.59 -7.86 10.12
CA LEU A 78 -4.78 -8.12 8.93
C LEU A 78 -4.98 -7.02 7.90
N SER A 79 -6.23 -6.70 7.56
CA SER A 79 -6.54 -5.58 6.66
C SER A 79 -6.05 -4.25 7.22
N GLN A 80 -6.19 -4.00 8.53
CA GLN A 80 -5.66 -2.78 9.14
C GLN A 80 -4.14 -2.68 9.07
N ALA A 81 -3.43 -3.80 9.24
CA ALA A 81 -1.98 -3.82 9.13
C ALA A 81 -1.51 -3.69 7.68
N LEU A 82 -2.19 -4.31 6.71
CA LEU A 82 -1.92 -4.10 5.30
C LEU A 82 -2.10 -2.62 4.94
N ALA A 83 -3.23 -2.02 5.31
CA ALA A 83 -3.52 -0.61 5.08
C ALA A 83 -2.41 0.28 5.65
N VAL A 84 -2.11 0.18 6.94
CA VAL A 84 -1.11 1.04 7.60
C VAL A 84 0.31 0.80 7.04
N GLY A 85 0.70 -0.47 6.87
CA GLY A 85 2.04 -0.84 6.40
C GLY A 85 2.29 -0.36 4.98
N GLN A 86 1.31 -0.59 4.08
CA GLN A 86 1.40 -0.17 2.69
C GLN A 86 1.28 1.34 2.54
N THR A 87 0.44 2.02 3.33
CA THR A 87 0.43 3.50 3.32
C THR A 87 1.80 4.08 3.63
N ILE A 88 2.48 3.59 4.68
CA ILE A 88 3.85 4.05 5.00
C ILE A 88 4.84 3.70 3.90
N ALA A 89 4.73 2.51 3.31
CA ALA A 89 5.60 2.06 2.24
C ALA A 89 5.46 2.94 0.99
N VAL A 90 4.22 3.16 0.53
CA VAL A 90 3.90 3.96 -0.66
C VAL A 90 4.27 5.43 -0.44
N LEU A 91 3.85 6.04 0.67
CA LEU A 91 4.18 7.44 0.96
C LEU A 91 5.69 7.68 1.00
N GLY A 92 6.47 6.74 1.53
CA GLY A 92 7.93 6.84 1.51
C GLY A 92 8.55 6.84 0.11
N GLU A 93 7.96 6.12 -0.84
CA GLU A 93 8.38 6.13 -2.26
C GLU A 93 7.89 7.38 -3.00
N LEU A 94 6.82 8.02 -2.52
CA LEU A 94 6.28 9.26 -3.07
C LEU A 94 6.91 10.53 -2.45
N ALA A 95 7.52 10.44 -1.27
CA ALA A 95 7.99 11.58 -0.50
C ALA A 95 9.12 12.39 -1.17
N ASN A 96 10.02 11.74 -1.93
CA ASN A 96 11.15 12.41 -2.58
C ASN A 96 10.79 12.84 -4.01
N GLY A 97 11.22 14.04 -4.41
CA GLY A 97 10.98 14.53 -5.77
C GLY A 97 11.76 13.78 -6.85
N VAL A 98 12.95 13.26 -6.54
CA VAL A 98 13.67 12.34 -7.43
C VAL A 98 13.59 10.91 -6.88
N PRO A 99 12.94 9.96 -7.58
CA PRO A 99 12.85 8.57 -7.13
C PRO A 99 14.23 7.93 -6.94
N GLY A 100 14.36 7.14 -5.88
CA GLY A 100 15.53 6.31 -5.62
C GLY A 100 15.37 4.88 -6.17
N ASP A 101 16.02 3.93 -5.53
CA ASP A 101 15.90 2.49 -5.77
C ASP A 101 15.06 1.81 -4.67
N SER A 102 14.38 0.71 -5.01
CA SER A 102 13.56 -0.07 -4.06
C SER A 102 14.20 -1.43 -3.74
N CYS A 103 15.50 -1.41 -3.44
CA CYS A 103 16.31 -2.62 -3.32
C CYS A 103 15.90 -3.51 -2.13
N GLU A 104 15.61 -2.92 -0.98
CA GLU A 104 15.20 -3.65 0.21
C GLU A 104 13.86 -4.36 0.00
N ALA A 105 12.94 -3.71 -0.70
CA ALA A 105 11.65 -4.27 -1.06
C ALA A 105 11.83 -5.48 -2.00
N ALA A 106 12.55 -5.29 -3.10
CA ALA A 106 12.83 -6.35 -4.06
C ALA A 106 13.57 -7.55 -3.43
N ALA A 107 14.55 -7.28 -2.58
CA ALA A 107 15.30 -8.31 -1.85
C ALA A 107 14.39 -9.13 -0.93
N LEU A 108 13.47 -8.47 -0.22
CA LEU A 108 12.50 -9.15 0.63
C LEU A 108 11.52 -10.00 -0.19
N VAL A 109 10.97 -9.46 -1.27
CA VAL A 109 10.05 -10.20 -2.15
C VAL A 109 10.73 -11.46 -2.69
N ASN A 110 11.98 -11.35 -3.15
CA ASN A 110 12.78 -12.49 -3.62
C ASN A 110 13.04 -13.52 -2.52
N ALA A 111 13.47 -13.05 -1.33
CA ALA A 111 13.75 -13.93 -0.21
C ALA A 111 12.48 -14.68 0.23
N TYR A 112 11.34 -13.98 0.31
CA TYR A 112 10.05 -14.57 0.69
C TYR A 112 9.58 -15.59 -0.33
N ALA A 113 9.58 -15.26 -1.63
CA ALA A 113 9.21 -16.19 -2.69
C ALA A 113 10.07 -17.46 -2.68
N ASN A 114 11.38 -17.32 -2.47
CA ASN A 114 12.28 -18.46 -2.34
C ASN A 114 12.01 -19.27 -1.06
N GLY A 115 11.73 -18.60 0.06
CA GLY A 115 11.40 -19.24 1.34
C GLY A 115 10.14 -20.09 1.25
N VAL A 116 9.06 -19.53 0.71
CA VAL A 116 7.79 -20.25 0.50
C VAL A 116 7.98 -21.46 -0.43
N ARG A 117 8.73 -21.30 -1.53
CA ARG A 117 8.97 -22.40 -2.49
C ARG A 117 9.83 -23.52 -1.90
N SER A 118 10.84 -23.19 -1.11
CA SER A 118 11.84 -24.15 -0.63
C SER A 118 11.59 -24.66 0.80
N GLY A 119 10.68 -24.03 1.55
CA GLY A 119 10.52 -24.23 3.00
C GLY A 119 11.69 -23.68 3.84
N ASN A 120 12.68 -23.02 3.23
CA ASN A 120 13.85 -22.49 3.92
C ASN A 120 13.79 -20.96 4.02
N PHE A 121 13.44 -20.46 5.20
CA PHE A 121 13.31 -19.03 5.47
C PHE A 121 14.58 -18.36 6.03
N ALA A 122 15.74 -19.04 6.01
CA ALA A 122 16.98 -18.50 6.58
C ALA A 122 17.39 -17.13 5.99
N GLY A 123 17.14 -16.91 4.70
CA GLY A 123 17.42 -15.64 4.01
C GLY A 123 16.37 -14.54 4.25
N VAL A 124 15.18 -14.90 4.73
CA VAL A 124 14.05 -13.96 4.88
C VAL A 124 14.27 -13.01 6.05
N ARG A 125 14.87 -13.47 7.15
CA ARG A 125 15.07 -12.63 8.35
C ARG A 125 15.91 -11.38 8.05
N GLY A 126 17.02 -11.55 7.33
CA GLY A 126 17.88 -10.43 6.96
C GLY A 126 17.18 -9.43 6.05
N ALA A 127 16.49 -9.94 5.03
CA ALA A 127 15.75 -9.10 4.09
C ALA A 127 14.57 -8.37 4.76
N LEU A 128 13.88 -9.04 5.68
CA LEU A 128 12.81 -8.45 6.49
C LEU A 128 13.35 -7.28 7.32
N ASN A 129 14.42 -7.48 8.06
CA ASN A 129 15.00 -6.43 8.90
C ASN A 129 15.44 -5.21 8.07
N ASN A 130 16.01 -5.43 6.88
CA ASN A 130 16.39 -4.34 5.98
C ASN A 130 15.16 -3.56 5.49
N PHE A 131 14.10 -4.27 5.08
CA PHE A 131 12.86 -3.61 4.64
C PHE A 131 12.11 -2.91 5.78
N LEU A 132 12.08 -3.48 6.98
CA LEU A 132 11.53 -2.79 8.16
C LEU A 132 12.37 -1.55 8.54
N GLY A 133 13.69 -1.60 8.35
CA GLY A 133 14.57 -0.44 8.43
C GLY A 133 14.23 0.63 7.39
N ARG A 134 13.93 0.22 6.16
CA ARG A 134 13.43 1.10 5.08
C ARG A 134 12.10 1.76 5.47
N LEU A 135 11.12 1.00 5.98
CA LEU A 135 9.86 1.55 6.48
C LEU A 135 10.07 2.52 7.65
N ALA A 136 10.99 2.21 8.57
CA ALA A 136 11.33 3.13 9.66
C ALA A 136 11.95 4.44 9.16
N SER A 137 12.76 4.40 8.09
CA SER A 137 13.26 5.60 7.40
C SER A 137 12.13 6.35 6.68
N ASN A 138 11.19 5.64 6.06
CA ASN A 138 10.02 6.24 5.43
C ASN A 138 9.16 7.03 6.42
N ILE A 139 9.04 6.59 7.69
CA ILE A 139 8.38 7.36 8.75
C ILE A 139 9.04 8.74 8.94
N ASP A 140 10.38 8.82 8.91
CA ASP A 140 11.09 10.11 9.02
C ASP A 140 10.87 10.98 7.77
N LEU A 141 10.80 10.39 6.58
CA LEU A 141 10.51 11.11 5.33
C LEU A 141 9.08 11.67 5.37
N ILE A 142 8.10 10.86 5.74
CA ILE A 142 6.70 11.27 5.86
C ILE A 142 6.56 12.40 6.89
N ALA A 143 7.23 12.31 8.03
CA ALA A 143 7.21 13.38 9.03
C ALA A 143 7.77 14.70 8.48
N GLN A 144 8.81 14.65 7.64
CA GLN A 144 9.38 15.84 7.00
C GLN A 144 8.42 16.46 5.98
N VAL A 145 7.83 15.65 5.10
CA VAL A 145 6.89 16.15 4.09
C VAL A 145 5.60 16.67 4.73
N ALA A 146 5.09 15.99 5.76
CA ALA A 146 3.92 16.45 6.52
C ALA A 146 4.16 17.81 7.21
N ALA A 147 5.38 18.07 7.69
CA ALA A 147 5.73 19.36 8.30
C ALA A 147 6.00 20.45 7.25
N ASN A 148 6.61 20.09 6.12
CA ASN A 148 6.89 20.99 5.01
C ASN A 148 6.90 20.19 3.69
N PRO A 149 5.83 20.26 2.88
CA PRO A 149 5.73 19.50 1.64
C PRO A 149 6.84 19.81 0.63
N ASN A 150 7.45 21.00 0.71
CA ASN A 150 8.56 21.38 -0.18
C ASN A 150 9.93 20.85 0.27
N ALA A 151 10.05 20.30 1.48
CA ALA A 151 11.34 19.92 2.07
C ALA A 151 12.10 18.87 1.24
N LEU A 152 11.37 17.94 0.61
CA LEU A 152 11.92 16.82 -0.15
C LEU A 152 11.70 16.93 -1.66
N ARG A 153 11.22 18.08 -2.13
CA ARG A 153 10.93 18.30 -3.56
C ARG A 153 12.15 18.12 -4.47
N PHE A 154 13.34 18.42 -3.97
CA PHE A 154 14.59 18.30 -4.73
C PHE A 154 15.53 17.22 -4.16
N SER A 155 15.08 16.47 -3.16
CA SER A 155 15.86 15.35 -2.62
C SER A 155 15.75 14.13 -3.52
N SER A 156 16.82 13.34 -3.52
CA SER A 156 16.81 12.01 -4.12
C SER A 156 16.44 10.98 -3.06
N GLY A 157 15.59 10.03 -3.45
CA GLY A 157 15.38 8.81 -2.68
C GLY A 157 16.69 8.03 -2.52
N PRO A 158 16.70 7.02 -1.63
CA PRO A 158 17.90 6.23 -1.38
C PRO A 158 18.34 5.49 -2.64
N LYS A 159 19.65 5.35 -2.79
CA LYS A 159 20.26 4.59 -3.87
C LYS A 159 20.71 3.23 -3.34
N GLY A 160 20.52 2.20 -4.15
CA GLY A 160 20.93 0.84 -3.81
C GLY A 160 21.60 0.16 -5.01
N ASN A 161 22.38 -0.88 -4.72
CA ASN A 161 23.17 -1.60 -5.73
C ASN A 161 22.52 -2.90 -6.21
N CYS A 162 21.19 -2.99 -6.16
CA CYS A 162 20.48 -4.19 -6.61
C CYS A 162 20.20 -4.16 -8.12
N ALA A 163 20.01 -5.35 -8.70
CA ALA A 163 19.73 -5.50 -10.12
C ALA A 163 18.51 -4.67 -10.53
N GLY A 164 18.70 -3.82 -11.55
CA GLY A 164 17.66 -2.95 -12.08
C GLY A 164 17.12 -1.89 -11.11
N GLY A 165 17.79 -1.60 -9.98
CA GLY A 165 17.31 -0.63 -8.99
C GLY A 165 16.11 -1.11 -8.17
N GLY A 166 15.92 -2.43 -8.08
CA GLY A 166 14.80 -3.04 -7.35
C GLY A 166 13.61 -3.36 -8.25
N ARG A 167 13.79 -3.20 -9.57
CA ARG A 167 12.74 -3.41 -10.57
C ARG A 167 12.56 -4.85 -11.01
N THR A 168 13.44 -5.75 -10.58
CA THR A 168 13.39 -7.17 -10.92
C THR A 168 13.33 -7.98 -9.65
N TYR A 169 12.19 -8.66 -9.46
CA TYR A 169 11.95 -9.54 -8.33
C TYR A 169 10.91 -10.60 -8.69
N GLN A 170 10.80 -11.66 -7.88
CA GLN A 170 9.87 -12.77 -8.07
C GLN A 170 8.42 -12.37 -7.74
N PHE A 171 7.88 -11.42 -8.50
CA PHE A 171 6.55 -10.83 -8.29
C PHE A 171 5.46 -11.91 -8.20
N GLU A 172 5.30 -12.72 -9.24
CA GLU A 172 4.20 -13.71 -9.33
C GLU A 172 4.28 -14.71 -8.18
N ALA A 173 5.47 -15.27 -7.91
CA ALA A 173 5.62 -16.27 -6.86
C ALA A 173 5.37 -15.71 -5.45
N ALA A 174 5.69 -14.44 -5.20
CA ALA A 174 5.37 -13.81 -3.92
C ALA A 174 3.87 -13.53 -3.79
N TRP A 175 3.23 -13.04 -4.85
CA TRP A 175 1.81 -12.75 -4.84
C TRP A 175 0.93 -14.00 -4.80
N ASP A 176 1.34 -15.10 -5.44
CA ASP A 176 0.70 -16.41 -5.28
C ASP A 176 0.68 -16.82 -3.79
N ALA A 177 1.77 -16.59 -3.07
CA ALA A 177 1.87 -16.86 -1.64
C ALA A 177 1.00 -15.89 -0.79
N VAL A 178 0.93 -14.61 -1.17
CA VAL A 178 0.06 -13.62 -0.51
C VAL A 178 -1.42 -14.00 -0.71
N LEU A 179 -1.84 -14.25 -1.95
CA LEU A 179 -3.22 -14.58 -2.32
C LEU A 179 -3.68 -15.91 -1.70
N SER A 180 -2.81 -16.92 -1.64
CA SER A 180 -3.13 -18.20 -0.99
C SER A 180 -3.30 -18.09 0.53
N SER A 181 -2.79 -17.03 1.15
CA SER A 181 -2.98 -16.73 2.58
C SER A 181 -4.18 -15.83 2.87
N ALA A 182 -4.81 -15.25 1.83
CA ALA A 182 -5.96 -14.37 1.98
C ALA A 182 -7.23 -15.16 2.36
N ASN A 183 -8.00 -14.64 3.30
CA ASN A 183 -9.30 -15.22 3.63
C ASN A 183 -10.40 -14.75 2.65
N ALA A 184 -11.54 -15.44 2.65
CA ALA A 184 -12.65 -15.19 1.72
C ALA A 184 -13.22 -13.76 1.77
N TYR A 185 -13.04 -13.04 2.88
CA TYR A 185 -13.53 -11.67 3.06
C TYR A 185 -12.56 -10.62 2.50
N GLN A 186 -11.28 -10.98 2.35
CA GLN A 186 -10.22 -10.07 1.91
C GLN A 186 -9.75 -10.35 0.49
N ILE A 187 -9.96 -11.57 0.00
CA ILE A 187 -9.42 -12.05 -1.27
C ILE A 187 -9.81 -11.16 -2.46
N GLY A 188 -11.00 -10.55 -2.43
CA GLY A 188 -11.42 -9.59 -3.46
C GLY A 188 -10.49 -8.36 -3.51
N LEU A 189 -10.30 -7.69 -2.37
CA LEU A 189 -9.44 -6.50 -2.28
C LEU A 189 -7.97 -6.83 -2.55
N ILE A 190 -7.45 -7.93 -1.99
CA ILE A 190 -6.06 -8.35 -2.18
C ILE A 190 -5.81 -8.76 -3.65
N ASN A 191 -6.82 -9.31 -4.35
CA ASN A 191 -6.71 -9.62 -5.78
C ASN A 191 -6.71 -8.36 -6.66
N GLU A 192 -7.49 -7.33 -6.31
CA GLU A 192 -7.38 -6.03 -6.97
C GLU A 192 -6.02 -5.37 -6.71
N GLU A 193 -5.50 -5.52 -5.49
CA GLU A 193 -4.18 -5.05 -5.10
C GLU A 193 -3.08 -5.72 -5.93
N TYR A 194 -3.16 -7.04 -6.10
CA TYR A 194 -2.29 -7.80 -7.01
C TYR A 194 -2.33 -7.23 -8.43
N CYS A 195 -3.53 -6.98 -8.97
CA CYS A 195 -3.69 -6.46 -10.33
C CYS A 195 -3.05 -5.07 -10.49
N ALA A 196 -3.28 -4.16 -9.54
CA ALA A 196 -2.69 -2.83 -9.53
C ALA A 196 -1.16 -2.89 -9.34
N ALA A 197 -0.68 -3.68 -8.38
CA ALA A 197 0.74 -3.88 -8.12
C ALA A 197 1.46 -4.49 -9.33
N LYS A 198 0.81 -5.38 -10.09
CA LYS A 198 1.37 -5.97 -11.32
C LYS A 198 1.59 -4.92 -12.41
N ARG A 199 0.64 -3.99 -12.56
CA ARG A 199 0.77 -2.88 -13.51
C ARG A 199 1.92 -1.95 -13.12
N LEU A 200 2.05 -1.65 -11.83
CA LEU A 200 3.15 -0.88 -11.27
C LEU A 200 4.49 -1.59 -11.45
N TYR A 201 4.57 -2.89 -11.18
CA TYR A 201 5.76 -3.71 -11.42
C TYR A 201 6.20 -3.69 -12.89
N SER A 202 5.26 -3.76 -13.83
CA SER A 202 5.57 -3.69 -15.26
C SER A 202 5.88 -2.27 -15.78
N ALA A 203 5.75 -1.24 -14.94
CA ALA A 203 5.93 0.14 -15.36
C ALA A 203 7.41 0.46 -15.64
N VAL A 204 7.64 1.23 -16.72
CA VAL A 204 8.98 1.73 -17.07
C VAL A 204 9.39 2.89 -16.16
N ASN A 205 8.41 3.64 -15.65
CA ASN A 205 8.63 4.73 -14.71
C ASN A 205 9.15 4.19 -13.36
N ILE A 206 10.26 4.78 -12.90
CA ILE A 206 10.99 4.33 -11.70
C ILE A 206 10.10 4.39 -10.46
N ARG A 207 9.44 5.53 -10.23
CA ARG A 207 8.57 5.73 -9.06
C ARG A 207 7.46 4.70 -9.02
N SER A 208 6.79 4.51 -10.15
CA SER A 208 5.69 3.55 -10.29
C SER A 208 6.15 2.13 -9.95
N ASN A 209 7.31 1.72 -10.47
CA ASN A 209 7.88 0.42 -10.16
C ASN A 209 8.28 0.28 -8.68
N ASN A 210 8.92 1.31 -8.10
CA ASN A 210 9.29 1.32 -6.69
C ASN A 210 8.06 1.18 -5.79
N VAL A 211 6.96 1.87 -6.11
CA VAL A 211 5.68 1.71 -5.42
C VAL A 211 5.17 0.28 -5.55
N GLY A 212 5.21 -0.30 -6.75
CA GLY A 212 4.85 -1.72 -6.95
C GLY A 212 5.69 -2.68 -6.09
N ALA A 213 7.00 -2.44 -5.98
CA ALA A 213 7.89 -3.23 -5.14
C ALA A 213 7.58 -3.04 -3.65
N ALA A 214 7.35 -1.80 -3.21
CA ALA A 214 7.05 -1.44 -1.83
C ALA A 214 5.71 -2.05 -1.36
N VAL A 215 4.67 -1.98 -2.19
CA VAL A 215 3.36 -2.61 -1.95
C VAL A 215 3.52 -4.13 -1.85
N SER A 216 4.19 -4.75 -2.84
CA SER A 216 4.42 -6.20 -2.86
C SER A 216 5.20 -6.67 -1.64
N ALA A 217 6.23 -5.92 -1.22
CA ALA A 217 7.03 -6.23 -0.04
C ALA A 217 6.24 -6.02 1.26
N ALA A 218 5.39 -4.99 1.34
CA ALA A 218 4.56 -4.75 2.51
C ALA A 218 3.39 -5.74 2.64
N ALA A 219 2.97 -6.38 1.54
CA ALA A 219 1.92 -7.39 1.54
C ALA A 219 2.38 -8.77 2.05
N VAL A 220 3.69 -9.06 2.09
CA VAL A 220 4.18 -10.38 2.53
C VAL A 220 3.93 -10.60 4.02
N ALA A 221 3.51 -11.83 4.38
CA ALA A 221 3.07 -12.16 5.73
C ALA A 221 4.05 -11.73 6.85
N PRO A 222 5.38 -11.92 6.73
CA PRO A 222 6.34 -11.45 7.75
C PRO A 222 6.28 -9.94 8.02
N VAL A 223 6.05 -9.10 7.01
CA VAL A 223 5.93 -7.66 7.20
C VAL A 223 4.60 -7.34 7.85
N THR A 224 3.52 -7.94 7.37
CA THR A 224 2.19 -7.69 7.92
C THR A 224 2.11 -8.10 9.39
N GLN A 225 2.77 -9.20 9.80
CA GLN A 225 2.91 -9.58 11.21
C GLN A 225 3.69 -8.53 12.04
N ALA A 226 4.78 -7.98 11.50
CA ALA A 226 5.53 -6.92 12.17
C ALA A 226 4.67 -5.65 12.33
N VAL A 227 3.93 -5.28 11.29
CA VAL A 227 3.04 -4.10 11.31
C VAL A 227 1.88 -4.32 12.28
N GLN A 228 1.28 -5.51 12.33
CA GLN A 228 0.27 -5.87 13.34
C GLN A 228 0.80 -5.69 14.76
N GLY A 229 2.01 -6.16 15.04
CA GLY A 229 2.66 -5.99 16.35
C GLY A 229 2.95 -4.54 16.73
N ALA A 230 3.02 -3.64 15.74
CA ALA A 230 3.29 -2.21 15.91
C ALA A 230 2.08 -1.31 15.57
N LEU A 231 0.89 -1.88 15.37
CA LEU A 231 -0.24 -1.19 14.74
C LEU A 231 -0.65 0.07 15.50
N GLY A 232 -0.72 0.02 16.83
CA GLY A 232 -1.07 1.17 17.66
C GLY A 232 -0.15 2.38 17.44
N PRO A 233 1.16 2.26 17.69
CA PRO A 233 2.13 3.33 17.42
C PRO A 233 2.15 3.83 15.97
N LEU A 234 2.05 2.93 14.98
CA LEU A 234 2.04 3.30 13.57
C LEU A 234 0.77 4.07 13.18
N ALA A 235 -0.39 3.61 13.63
CA ALA A 235 -1.66 4.30 13.40
C ALA A 235 -1.70 5.66 14.09
N ASN A 236 -1.12 5.79 15.29
CA ASN A 236 -0.96 7.09 15.97
C ASN A 236 -0.05 8.05 15.20
N PHE A 237 1.01 7.53 14.58
CA PHE A 237 1.85 8.32 13.67
C PHE A 237 1.06 8.82 12.45
N LEU A 238 0.37 7.93 11.73
CA LEU A 238 -0.47 8.33 10.60
C LEU A 238 -1.59 9.29 11.00
N ARG A 239 -2.17 9.14 12.21
CA ARG A 239 -3.14 10.10 12.75
C ARG A 239 -2.52 11.47 12.98
N ALA A 240 -1.28 11.55 13.47
CA ALA A 240 -0.59 12.82 13.61
C ALA A 240 -0.35 13.49 12.24
N VAL A 241 0.00 12.69 11.22
CA VAL A 241 0.14 13.17 9.83
C VAL A 241 -1.19 13.68 9.28
N ALA A 242 -2.25 12.84 9.34
CA ALA A 242 -3.59 13.15 8.84
C ALA A 242 -4.21 14.41 9.46
N ASN A 243 -3.91 14.67 10.74
CA ASN A 243 -4.40 15.83 11.47
C ASN A 243 -3.52 17.08 11.32
N GLY A 244 -2.40 17.00 10.56
CA GLY A 244 -1.42 18.10 10.49
C GLY A 244 -0.75 18.41 11.83
N ALA A 245 -0.74 17.45 12.76
CA ALA A 245 -0.07 17.57 14.04
C ALA A 245 1.45 17.33 13.88
N ASN A 246 2.21 17.49 14.96
CA ASN A 246 3.65 17.24 14.95
C ASN A 246 3.96 15.73 14.84
N ALA A 247 3.98 15.19 13.62
CA ALA A 247 4.27 13.79 13.34
C ALA A 247 5.68 13.36 13.81
N ALA A 248 6.65 14.28 13.82
CA ALA A 248 8.00 14.01 14.30
C ALA A 248 8.04 13.64 15.80
N SER A 249 7.10 14.17 16.60
CA SER A 249 7.00 13.86 18.04
C SER A 249 6.62 12.40 18.33
N VAL A 250 5.93 11.74 17.41
CA VAL A 250 5.46 10.35 17.56
C VAL A 250 6.19 9.36 16.65
N ALA A 251 6.97 9.85 15.68
CA ALA A 251 7.77 9.05 14.75
C ALA A 251 8.74 8.09 15.45
N GLY A 252 9.44 8.55 16.50
CA GLY A 252 10.39 7.72 17.25
C GLY A 252 9.74 6.48 17.88
N ALA A 253 8.55 6.64 18.47
CA ALA A 253 7.79 5.53 19.05
C ALA A 253 7.31 4.54 17.98
N ALA A 254 6.80 5.06 16.86
CA ALA A 254 6.36 4.26 15.72
C ALA A 254 7.49 3.39 15.14
N LYS A 255 8.67 3.99 14.90
CA LYS A 255 9.87 3.30 14.42
C LYS A 255 10.35 2.21 15.38
N SER A 256 10.47 2.55 16.66
CA SER A 256 10.92 1.62 17.69
C SER A 256 9.97 0.42 17.79
N ALA A 257 8.66 0.67 17.77
CA ALA A 257 7.66 -0.40 17.81
C ALA A 257 7.75 -1.32 16.60
N LEU A 258 7.90 -0.77 15.39
CA LEU A 258 8.03 -1.55 14.16
C LEU A 258 9.25 -2.47 14.17
N LEU A 259 10.42 -1.92 14.52
CA LEU A 259 11.67 -2.69 14.55
C LEU A 259 11.65 -3.76 15.66
N GLN A 260 11.08 -3.46 16.82
CA GLN A 260 10.91 -4.45 17.89
C GLN A 260 9.92 -5.55 17.50
N ALA A 261 8.81 -5.21 16.85
CA ALA A 261 7.85 -6.19 16.34
C ALA A 261 8.48 -7.10 15.27
N GLY A 262 9.32 -6.53 14.39
CA GLY A 262 10.11 -7.28 13.41
C GLY A 262 10.99 -8.37 14.03
N GLY A 263 11.60 -8.10 15.18
CA GLY A 263 12.38 -9.09 15.93
C GLY A 263 11.57 -10.30 16.42
N ARG A 264 10.25 -10.14 16.57
CA ARG A 264 9.32 -11.16 17.09
C ARG A 264 8.58 -11.94 16.01
N VAL A 265 8.76 -11.58 14.73
CA VAL A 265 8.14 -12.28 13.60
C VAL A 265 8.61 -13.73 13.54
N GLN A 266 7.65 -14.64 13.35
CA GLN A 266 7.90 -16.06 13.13
C GLN A 266 8.01 -16.30 11.63
N LEU A 267 9.06 -17.01 11.21
CA LEU A 267 9.38 -17.31 9.81
C LEU A 267 9.27 -18.80 9.56
#